data_AF-A0A4P9XNT4-F1
#
_entry.id   AF-A0A4P9XNT4-F1
#
_cell.length_a   1.000
_cell.length_b   1.000
_cell.length_c   1.000
_cell.angle_alpha   90.00
_cell.angle_beta   90.00
_cell.angle_gamma   90.00
#
_symmetry.space_group_name_H-M   'P 1'
#
loop_
_entity.id
_entity.type
_entity.pdbx_description
1 polymer ?
#
loop_
_entity_poly.entity_id
_entity_poly.type
_entity_poly.pdbx_seq_one_letter_code
_entity_poly.pdbx_strand_id
1 'polypeptide(L)'
;MYTAVLATVLLKAALINDLWTKFAWIAIPGSFVFWILFFCLYAVVAPITGVSREYEGILPVLYGNSVFWLTVIVVPIICILRDYTWKFVKRMYFPRTYHYIQEIQKFNIPDYRPRMERFRKAVHKVRVIQRLKRNRGFAFSQSETGQEHLIRAYDTTLEKPRG
;
A
#
# COMPACT_ATOMS: atom_id res chain seq x y z
N MET A 1 12.92 -20.64 -26.51
CA MET A 1 11.83 -21.21 -25.68
C MET A 1 11.79 -20.59 -24.29
N TYR A 2 12.87 -20.64 -23.50
CA TYR A 2 12.89 -20.09 -22.13
C TYR A 2 12.43 -18.63 -22.03
N THR A 3 12.93 -17.75 -22.90
CA THR A 3 12.56 -16.31 -22.94
C THR A 3 11.07 -16.09 -23.22
N ALA A 4 10.48 -16.86 -24.12
CA ALA A 4 9.05 -16.82 -24.42
C ALA A 4 8.20 -17.33 -23.24
N VAL A 5 8.62 -18.41 -22.58
CA VAL A 5 7.95 -18.93 -21.36
C VAL A 5 8.02 -17.90 -20.24
N LEU A 6 9.18 -17.30 -19.99
CA LEU A 6 9.34 -16.24 -18.99
C LEU A 6 8.40 -15.06 -19.30
N ALA A 7 8.36 -14.60 -20.55
CA ALA A 7 7.41 -13.56 -20.97
C ALA A 7 5.94 -13.97 -20.71
N THR A 8 5.55 -15.23 -21.00
CA THR A 8 4.18 -15.73 -20.73
C THR A 8 3.83 -15.67 -19.25
N VAL A 9 4.75 -16.08 -18.37
CA VAL A 9 4.51 -16.13 -16.93
C VAL A 9 4.43 -14.72 -16.34
N LEU A 10 5.27 -13.80 -16.80
CA LEU A 10 5.22 -12.40 -16.36
C LEU A 10 3.94 -11.69 -16.81
N LEU A 11 3.51 -11.89 -18.05
CA LEU A 11 2.24 -11.35 -18.53
C LEU A 11 1.05 -11.99 -17.81
N LYS A 12 1.12 -13.28 -17.45
CA LYS A 12 0.10 -13.94 -16.62
C LYS A 12 0.06 -13.33 -15.22
N ALA A 13 1.21 -13.05 -14.61
CA ALA A 13 1.30 -12.35 -13.33
C ALA A 13 0.70 -10.94 -13.42
N ALA A 14 0.99 -10.21 -14.51
CA ALA A 14 0.39 -8.91 -14.80
C ALA A 14 -1.13 -8.98 -14.91
N LEU A 15 -1.67 -10.05 -15.51
CA LEU A 15 -3.11 -10.26 -15.64
C LEU A 15 -3.78 -10.56 -14.29
N ILE A 16 -3.13 -11.30 -13.40
CA ILE A 16 -3.68 -11.63 -12.09
C ILE A 16 -3.62 -10.42 -11.15
N ASN A 17 -2.60 -9.57 -11.28
CA ASN A 17 -2.43 -8.41 -10.43
C ASN A 17 -3.58 -7.40 -10.59
N ASP A 18 -4.29 -7.13 -9.50
CA ASP A 18 -5.45 -6.23 -9.51
C ASP A 18 -5.08 -4.76 -9.25
N LEU A 19 -3.94 -4.49 -8.61
CA LEU A 19 -3.49 -3.12 -8.33
C LEU A 19 -2.02 -2.90 -8.73
N TRP A 20 -1.80 -1.93 -9.62
CA TRP A 20 -0.47 -1.57 -10.11
C TRP A 20 0.19 -0.58 -9.16
N THR A 21 0.87 -1.11 -8.14
CA THR A 21 1.77 -0.31 -7.29
C THR A 21 3.07 0.01 -8.00
N LYS A 22 3.84 0.98 -7.47
CA LYS A 22 5.21 1.28 -7.94
C LYS A 22 6.10 0.03 -7.96
N PHE A 23 5.93 -0.86 -6.99
CA PHE A 23 6.67 -2.12 -6.92
C PHE A 23 6.27 -3.11 -8.01
N ALA A 24 4.97 -3.20 -8.36
CA ALA A 24 4.52 -4.06 -9.46
C ALA A 24 5.09 -3.60 -10.81
N TRP A 25 5.17 -2.28 -11.00
CA TRP A 25 5.80 -1.66 -12.18
C TRP A 25 7.29 -1.94 -12.28
N ILE A 26 8.00 -2.10 -11.16
CA ILE A 26 9.42 -2.46 -11.19
C ILE A 26 9.59 -3.98 -11.34
N ALA A 27 8.81 -4.77 -10.61
CA ALA A 27 8.96 -6.22 -10.58
C ALA A 27 8.63 -6.87 -11.92
N ILE A 28 7.51 -6.54 -12.55
CA ILE A 28 7.03 -7.27 -13.73
C ILE A 28 7.88 -6.94 -14.97
N PRO A 29 7.91 -5.71 -15.50
CA PRO A 29 8.75 -5.42 -16.67
C PRO A 29 10.24 -5.39 -16.31
N GLY A 30 10.61 -5.00 -15.08
CA GLY A 30 12.01 -4.99 -14.67
C GLY A 30 12.60 -6.39 -14.56
N SER A 31 11.83 -7.41 -14.18
CA SER A 31 12.31 -8.80 -14.21
C SER A 31 12.57 -9.29 -15.64
N PHE A 32 11.76 -8.88 -16.62
CA PHE A 32 12.00 -9.19 -18.04
C PHE A 32 13.27 -8.51 -18.57
N VAL A 33 13.45 -7.22 -18.29
CA VAL A 33 14.65 -6.46 -18.69
C VAL A 33 15.89 -7.03 -18.02
N PHE A 34 15.80 -7.33 -16.72
CA PHE A 34 16.86 -7.96 -15.95
C PHE A 34 17.25 -9.31 -16.57
N TRP A 35 16.29 -10.14 -16.98
CA TRP A 35 16.57 -11.40 -17.66
C TRP A 35 17.35 -11.21 -18.96
N ILE A 36 16.94 -10.26 -19.82
CA ILE A 36 17.63 -9.98 -21.09
C ILE A 36 19.08 -9.52 -20.85
N LEU A 37 19.30 -8.64 -19.86
CA LEU A 37 20.64 -8.17 -19.49
C LEU A 37 21.48 -9.27 -18.87
N PHE A 38 20.90 -10.04 -17.95
CA PHE A 38 21.55 -11.15 -17.28
C PHE A 38 21.97 -12.22 -18.28
N PHE A 39 21.12 -12.56 -19.25
CA PHE A 39 21.45 -13.51 -20.31
C PHE A 39 22.63 -13.03 -21.16
N CYS A 40 22.66 -11.75 -21.53
CA CYS A 40 23.80 -11.17 -22.25
C CYS A 40 25.12 -11.30 -21.46
N LEU A 41 25.10 -10.93 -20.19
CA LEU A 41 26.29 -10.99 -19.33
C LEU A 41 26.73 -12.44 -19.09
N TYR A 42 25.78 -13.32 -18.77
CA TYR A 42 26.05 -14.72 -18.45
C TYR A 42 26.65 -15.46 -19.65
N ALA A 43 26.11 -15.27 -20.84
CA ALA A 43 26.62 -15.95 -22.04
C ALA A 43 28.01 -15.45 -22.49
N VAL A 44 28.49 -14.29 -22.01
CA VAL A 44 29.87 -13.82 -22.24
C VAL A 44 30.81 -14.29 -21.14
N VAL A 45 30.40 -14.20 -19.87
CA VAL A 45 31.26 -14.51 -18.71
C VAL A 45 31.40 -16.01 -18.46
N ALA A 46 30.35 -16.79 -18.70
CA ALA A 46 30.34 -18.23 -18.44
C ALA A 46 31.38 -19.00 -19.29
N PRO A 47 31.49 -18.79 -20.62
CA PRO A 47 32.51 -19.45 -21.44
C PRO A 47 33.95 -19.11 -21.00
N ILE A 48 34.21 -17.86 -20.60
CA ILE A 48 35.52 -17.38 -20.14
C ILE A 48 35.96 -18.09 -18.85
N THR A 49 35.01 -18.38 -17.96
CA THR A 49 35.26 -19.05 -16.67
C THR A 49 35.24 -20.57 -16.77
N GLY A 50 35.05 -21.14 -17.97
CA GLY A 50 34.97 -22.57 -18.20
C GLY A 50 33.67 -23.22 -17.70
N VAL A 51 32.72 -22.42 -17.21
CA VAL A 51 31.41 -22.87 -16.75
C VAL A 51 30.44 -22.77 -17.93
N SER A 52 29.84 -23.88 -18.36
CA SER A 52 28.82 -23.91 -19.42
C SER A 52 29.28 -23.39 -20.80
N ARG A 53 30.24 -24.11 -21.42
CA ARG A 53 30.74 -23.85 -22.79
C ARG A 53 29.67 -23.88 -23.90
N GLU A 54 28.50 -24.44 -23.61
CA GLU A 54 27.38 -24.52 -24.56
C GLU A 54 26.83 -23.15 -24.98
N TYR A 55 27.06 -22.10 -24.18
CA TYR A 55 26.60 -20.74 -24.50
C TYR A 55 27.56 -19.92 -25.37
N GLU A 56 28.71 -20.49 -25.72
CA GLU A 56 29.71 -19.80 -26.54
C GLU A 56 29.17 -19.48 -27.94
N GLY A 57 29.20 -18.20 -28.31
CA GLY A 57 28.77 -17.75 -29.65
C GLY A 57 27.25 -17.77 -29.90
N ILE A 58 26.42 -18.12 -28.92
CA ILE A 58 24.94 -18.17 -29.10
C ILE A 58 24.32 -16.78 -29.23
N LEU A 59 24.85 -15.77 -28.54
CA LEU A 59 24.26 -14.42 -28.50
C LEU A 59 23.97 -13.78 -29.86
N PRO A 60 24.94 -13.67 -30.80
CA PRO A 60 24.71 -13.05 -32.10
C PRO A 60 23.69 -13.81 -32.94
N VAL A 61 23.67 -15.15 -32.83
CA VAL A 61 22.71 -16.00 -33.55
C VAL A 61 21.30 -15.85 -32.99
N LEU A 62 21.16 -15.78 -31.66
CA LEU A 62 19.87 -15.71 -31.00
C LEU A 62 19.24 -14.32 -31.13
N TYR A 63 19.98 -13.26 -30.82
CA TYR A 63 19.45 -11.89 -30.79
C TYR A 63 19.45 -11.23 -32.18
N GLY A 64 20.33 -11.65 -33.09
CA GLY A 64 20.31 -11.22 -34.49
C GLY A 64 19.15 -11.82 -35.29
N ASN A 65 18.56 -12.92 -34.83
CA ASN A 65 17.44 -13.55 -35.50
C ASN A 65 16.11 -12.84 -35.19
N SER A 66 15.47 -12.27 -36.20
CA SER A 66 14.16 -11.61 -36.04
C SER A 66 13.04 -12.58 -35.63
N VAL A 67 13.14 -13.86 -36.02
CA VAL A 67 12.14 -14.89 -35.65
C VAL A 67 12.14 -15.08 -34.13
N PHE A 68 13.29 -14.97 -33.46
CA PHE A 68 13.36 -15.05 -32.00
C PHE A 68 12.49 -13.97 -31.35
N TRP A 69 12.65 -12.70 -31.75
CA TRP A 69 11.84 -11.60 -31.20
C TRP A 69 10.35 -11.75 -31.48
N LEU A 70 9.99 -12.22 -32.68
CA LEU A 70 8.58 -12.52 -33.00
C LEU A 70 8.03 -13.62 -32.10
N THR A 71 8.77 -14.71 -31.86
CA THR A 71 8.31 -15.78 -30.96
C THR A 71 8.15 -15.30 -29.53
N VAL A 72 9.03 -14.42 -29.04
CA VAL A 72 8.93 -13.82 -27.70
C VAL A 72 7.68 -12.96 -27.54
N ILE A 73 7.11 -12.41 -28.62
CA ILE A 73 5.91 -11.57 -28.57
C ILE A 73 4.64 -12.39 -28.86
N VAL A 74 4.64 -13.14 -29.97
CA VAL A 74 3.45 -13.84 -30.47
C VAL A 74 3.04 -14.98 -29.53
N VAL A 75 3.99 -15.77 -29.04
CA VAL A 75 3.68 -16.93 -28.19
C VAL A 75 3.00 -16.50 -26.89
N PRO A 76 3.52 -15.54 -26.09
CA PRO A 76 2.81 -15.08 -24.90
C PRO A 76 1.42 -14.52 -25.14
N ILE A 77 1.23 -13.76 -26.23
CA ILE A 77 -0.07 -13.17 -26.57
C ILE A 77 -1.09 -14.29 -26.79
N ILE A 78 -0.75 -15.30 -27.60
CA ILE A 78 -1.64 -16.42 -27.88
C ILE A 78 -1.95 -17.21 -26.60
N CYS A 79 -0.94 -17.50 -25.77
CA CYS A 79 -1.14 -18.25 -24.53
C CYS A 79 -2.08 -17.53 -23.54
N ILE A 80 -1.98 -16.21 -23.45
CA ILE A 80 -2.73 -15.43 -22.45
C ILE A 80 -4.09 -14.97 -22.97
N LEU A 81 -4.31 -14.95 -24.29
CA LEU A 81 -5.57 -14.53 -24.89
C LEU A 81 -6.78 -15.23 -24.28
N ARG A 82 -6.69 -16.56 -24.07
CA ARG A 82 -7.75 -17.36 -23.43
C ARG A 82 -8.03 -16.89 -22.00
N ASP A 83 -6.99 -16.65 -21.22
CA ASP A 83 -7.09 -16.23 -19.82
C ASP A 83 -7.60 -14.79 -19.69
N TYR A 84 -7.14 -13.91 -20.57
CA TYR A 84 -7.60 -12.53 -20.67
C TYR A 84 -9.09 -12.49 -21.03
N THR A 85 -9.50 -13.26 -22.05
CA THR A 85 -10.91 -13.36 -22.47
C THR A 85 -11.78 -13.87 -21.32
N TRP A 86 -11.33 -14.88 -20.59
CA TRP A 86 -12.07 -15.39 -19.43
C TRP A 86 -12.17 -14.38 -18.28
N LYS A 87 -11.09 -13.62 -17.99
CA LYS A 87 -11.13 -12.54 -16.99
C LYS A 87 -12.08 -11.42 -17.43
N PHE A 88 -12.06 -11.07 -18.71
CA PHE A 88 -12.93 -10.04 -19.30
C PHE A 88 -14.41 -10.43 -19.25
N VAL A 89 -14.76 -11.63 -19.72
CA VAL A 89 -16.15 -12.13 -19.72
C VAL A 89 -16.72 -12.18 -18.31
N LYS A 90 -15.95 -12.68 -17.33
CA LYS A 90 -16.39 -12.70 -15.92
C LYS A 90 -16.62 -11.29 -15.36
N ARG A 91 -15.83 -10.31 -15.77
CA ARG A 91 -15.98 -8.93 -15.27
C ARG A 91 -17.18 -8.22 -15.92
N MET A 92 -17.45 -8.49 -17.20
CA MET A 92 -18.50 -7.80 -17.96
C MET A 92 -19.89 -8.45 -17.81
N TYR A 93 -19.98 -9.77 -17.97
CA TYR A 93 -21.27 -10.47 -18.06
C TYR A 93 -21.65 -11.23 -16.79
N PHE A 94 -20.67 -11.62 -15.96
CA PHE A 94 -20.91 -12.36 -14.72
C PHE A 94 -20.28 -11.68 -13.48
N PRO A 95 -20.54 -10.38 -13.25
CA PRO A 95 -19.97 -9.67 -12.12
C PRO A 95 -20.43 -10.25 -10.78
N ARG A 96 -19.56 -10.13 -9.78
CA ARG A 96 -19.79 -10.54 -8.39
C ARG A 96 -19.86 -9.29 -7.52
N THR A 97 -20.42 -9.41 -6.31
CA THR A 97 -20.61 -8.29 -5.37
C THR A 97 -19.36 -7.43 -5.18
N TYR A 98 -18.17 -8.06 -5.10
CA TYR A 98 -16.91 -7.34 -4.93
C TYR A 98 -16.49 -6.52 -6.17
N HIS A 99 -16.87 -6.91 -7.38
CA HIS A 99 -16.58 -6.15 -8.60
C HIS A 99 -17.32 -4.80 -8.60
N TYR A 100 -18.58 -4.79 -8.16
CA TYR A 100 -19.35 -3.55 -7.99
C TYR A 100 -18.68 -2.61 -6.96
N ILE A 101 -18.22 -3.16 -5.83
CA ILE A 101 -17.52 -2.38 -4.80
C ILE A 101 -16.22 -1.77 -5.35
N GLN A 102 -15.43 -2.54 -6.12
CA GLN A 102 -14.19 -2.05 -6.75
C GLN A 102 -14.47 -0.89 -7.71
N GLU A 103 -15.56 -0.95 -8.48
CA GLU A 103 -15.95 0.11 -9.40
C GLU A 103 -16.37 1.37 -8.62
N ILE A 104 -17.20 1.22 -7.59
CA ILE A 104 -17.60 2.33 -6.71
C ILE A 104 -16.37 2.99 -6.05
N GLN A 105 -15.43 2.18 -5.54
CA GLN A 105 -14.16 2.67 -4.97
C GLN A 105 -13.31 3.41 -6.00
N LYS A 106 -13.26 2.94 -7.26
CA LYS A 106 -12.51 3.59 -8.34
C LYS A 106 -13.02 5.00 -8.63
N PHE A 107 -14.34 5.19 -8.61
CA PHE A 107 -14.93 6.52 -8.79
C PHE A 107 -14.74 7.42 -7.55
N ASN A 108 -14.18 6.89 -6.47
CA ASN A 108 -13.92 7.56 -5.20
C ASN A 108 -15.08 8.50 -4.84
N ILE A 109 -16.32 8.02 -5.03
CA ILE A 109 -17.51 8.80 -4.71
C ILE A 109 -17.34 9.12 -3.23
N PRO A 110 -17.15 10.40 -2.87
CA PRO A 110 -17.02 10.75 -1.47
C PRO A 110 -18.27 10.20 -0.83
N ASP A 111 -18.10 9.35 0.18
CA ASP A 111 -19.20 8.76 0.93
C ASP A 111 -19.88 9.94 1.64
N TYR A 112 -20.74 10.65 0.90
CA TYR A 112 -21.37 11.89 1.32
C TYR A 112 -22.43 11.45 2.31
N ARG A 113 -21.98 11.24 3.54
CA ARG A 113 -22.82 11.05 4.70
C ARG A 113 -22.87 12.38 5.45
N PRO A 114 -23.52 13.43 4.90
CA PRO A 114 -23.66 14.73 5.57
C PRO A 114 -24.41 14.57 6.89
N ARG A 115 -25.22 13.51 7.01
CA ARG A 115 -25.90 13.12 8.24
C ARG A 115 -24.90 12.72 9.33
N MET A 116 -23.80 12.05 9.02
CA MET A 116 -22.85 11.57 10.04
C MET A 116 -22.05 12.69 10.67
N GLU A 117 -21.60 13.69 9.92
CA GLU A 117 -20.91 14.84 10.52
C GLU A 117 -21.86 15.69 11.38
N ARG A 118 -23.07 15.97 10.87
CA ARG A 118 -24.11 16.69 11.63
C ARG A 118 -24.53 15.91 12.88
N PHE A 119 -24.72 14.60 12.76
CA PHE A 119 -25.03 13.72 13.87
C PHE A 119 -23.89 13.67 14.89
N ARG A 120 -22.64 13.56 14.45
CA ARG A 120 -21.47 13.56 15.33
C ARG A 120 -21.34 14.88 16.09
N LYS A 121 -21.58 16.03 15.44
CA LYS A 121 -21.62 17.36 16.10
C LYS A 121 -22.78 17.44 17.10
N ALA A 122 -23.97 16.96 16.74
CA ALA A 122 -25.13 16.93 17.63
C ALA A 122 -24.90 16.04 18.86
N VAL A 123 -24.40 14.82 18.68
CA VAL A 123 -24.05 13.90 19.77
C VAL A 123 -22.96 14.48 20.66
N HIS A 124 -21.95 15.13 20.08
CA HIS A 124 -20.91 15.80 20.86
C HIS A 124 -21.49 16.93 21.72
N LYS A 125 -22.37 17.77 21.15
CA LYS A 125 -23.08 18.83 21.88
C LYS A 125 -23.91 18.26 23.04
N VAL A 126 -24.69 17.21 22.79
CA VAL A 126 -25.49 16.53 23.83
C VAL A 126 -24.59 15.99 24.95
N ARG A 127 -23.45 15.37 24.61
CA ARG A 127 -22.49 14.83 25.58
C ARG A 127 -21.88 15.92 26.47
N VAL A 128 -21.50 17.06 25.89
CA VAL A 128 -20.98 18.22 26.65
C VAL A 128 -22.04 18.76 27.59
N ILE A 129 -23.28 18.93 27.11
CA ILE A 129 -24.40 19.40 27.93
C ILE A 129 -24.69 18.44 29.09
N GLN A 130 -24.69 17.12 28.85
CA GLN A 130 -24.87 16.13 29.92
C GLN A 130 -23.76 16.19 30.97
N ARG A 131 -22.50 16.41 30.58
CA ARG A 131 -21.39 16.61 31.52
C ARG A 131 -21.56 17.87 32.36
N LEU A 132 -21.98 18.97 31.74
CA LEU A 132 -22.28 20.23 32.44
C LEU A 132 -23.48 20.11 33.39
N LYS A 133 -24.54 19.38 33.00
CA LYS A 133 -25.67 19.10 33.88
C LYS A 133 -25.27 18.21 35.07
N ARG A 134 -24.28 17.33 34.89
CA ARG A 134 -23.72 16.48 35.94
C ARG A 134 -22.48 17.13 36.59
N ASN A 135 -22.39 18.45 36.61
CA ASN A 135 -21.32 19.13 37.31
C ASN A 135 -21.68 19.24 38.79
N ARG A 136 -20.79 18.79 39.68
CA ARG A 136 -21.05 18.67 41.13
C ARG A 136 -20.87 19.99 41.90
N GLY A 137 -20.76 21.12 41.20
CA GLY A 137 -20.62 22.44 41.81
C GLY A 137 -19.33 22.64 42.61
N PHE A 138 -18.29 21.84 42.36
CA PHE A 138 -16.99 22.02 43.01
C PHE A 138 -16.37 23.33 42.54
N ALA A 139 -16.23 24.28 43.46
CA ALA A 139 -15.53 25.54 43.25
C ALA A 139 -14.61 25.75 44.44
N PHE A 140 -13.36 26.12 44.17
CA PHE A 140 -12.35 26.35 45.18
C PHE A 140 -11.58 27.62 44.82
N SER A 141 -11.74 28.65 45.64
CA SER A 141 -11.04 29.92 45.47
C SER A 141 -9.77 29.90 46.33
N GLN A 142 -8.69 29.36 45.78
CA GLN A 142 -7.38 29.34 46.41
C GLN A 142 -6.35 29.75 45.35
N SER A 143 -5.50 30.73 45.67
CA SER A 143 -4.34 31.08 44.84
C SER A 143 -3.23 30.06 45.06
N GLU A 144 -2.58 29.58 44.00
CA GLU A 144 -1.54 28.54 44.06
C GLU A 144 -0.31 28.94 44.92
N THR A 145 -0.14 30.23 45.21
CA THR A 145 1.06 30.77 45.87
C THR A 145 0.81 31.14 47.34
N GLY A 146 1.75 30.79 48.22
CA GLY A 146 1.90 31.39 49.57
C GLY A 146 1.31 30.62 50.75
N GLN A 147 0.53 29.57 50.52
CA GLN A 147 -0.12 28.82 51.60
C GLN A 147 0.81 27.92 52.41
N GLU A 148 1.77 27.29 51.73
CA GLU A 148 2.78 26.44 52.38
C GLU A 148 3.60 27.24 53.41
N HIS A 149 3.98 28.47 53.05
CA HIS A 149 4.73 29.35 53.95
C HIS A 149 3.91 29.78 55.15
N LEU A 150 2.65 30.15 54.96
CA LEU A 150 1.75 30.54 56.06
C LEU A 150 1.55 29.39 57.06
N ILE A 151 1.41 28.14 56.61
CA ILE A 151 1.24 27.00 57.54
C ILE A 151 2.51 26.77 58.38
N ARG A 152 3.70 26.99 57.82
CA ARG A 152 4.97 26.79 58.53
C ARG A 152 5.36 27.95 59.44
N ALA A 153 4.83 29.15 59.19
CA ALA A 153 5.22 30.36 59.90
C ALA A 153 4.50 30.57 61.24
N TYR A 154 3.37 29.90 61.49
CA TYR A 154 2.55 30.13 62.67
C TYR A 154 2.46 28.86 63.53
N ASP A 155 2.87 28.99 64.81
CA ASP A 155 2.61 27.99 65.85
C ASP A 155 1.54 28.56 66.81
N THR A 156 0.38 27.92 66.84
CA THR A 156 -0.77 28.38 67.64
C THR A 156 -0.69 27.99 69.11
N THR A 157 0.32 27.20 69.51
CA THR A 157 0.51 26.79 70.91
C THR A 157 1.25 27.85 71.74
N LEU A 158 1.92 28.79 71.07
CA LEU A 158 2.67 29.87 71.70
C LEU A 158 1.79 31.11 71.89
N GLU A 159 1.79 31.70 73.08
CA GLU A 159 1.12 32.98 73.31
C GLU A 159 1.81 34.11 72.53
N LYS A 160 1.01 35.01 71.98
CA LYS A 160 1.51 36.16 71.23
C LYS A 160 2.44 36.97 72.15
N PRO A 161 3.70 37.26 71.74
CA PRO A 161 4.59 38.08 72.55
C PRO A 161 3.93 39.45 72.77
N ARG A 162 3.70 39.78 74.04
CA ARG A 162 3.24 41.11 74.45
C ARG A 162 4.47 42.02 74.40
N GLY A 163 4.49 42.90 73.40
CA GLY A 163 5.39 44.06 73.40
C GLY A 163 5.04 45.01 74.53
#